data_AF-A0A1E5G050-F1
#
_entry.id   AF-A0A1E5G050-F1
#
_cell.length_a   1.000
_cell.length_b   1.000
_cell.length_c   1.000
_cell.angle_alpha   90.00
_cell.angle_beta   90.00
_cell.angle_gamma   90.00
#
_symmetry.space_group_name_H-M   'P 1'
#
loop_
_entity.id
_entity.type
_entity.pdbx_description
1 polymer ?
#
loop_
_entity_poly.entity_id
_entity_poly.type
_entity_poly.pdbx_seq_one_letter_code
_entity_poly.pdbx_strand_id
1 'polypeptide(L)'
;MKKTYVLLTLILIIIIVGCSSNTSPLFKGFYQSDGHINGYFVQVSIQPDNNSFTKYIDNREVDKGTYKQVENNVYEINTAKQNFELTLNDDNSFEIVISKLNNGEPILLKRVSSTPTTFPAIFNDVDEYKDLLGSKQ
;
A
#
# COMPACT_ATOMS: atom_id res chain seq x y z
N MET A 1 52.04 14.36 11.59
CA MET A 1 51.09 14.83 10.56
C MET A 1 50.38 13.68 9.83
N LYS A 2 51.06 12.65 9.30
CA LYS A 2 50.41 11.52 8.59
C LYS A 2 49.33 10.76 9.41
N LYS A 3 49.52 10.56 10.72
CA LYS A 3 48.58 9.81 11.59
C LYS A 3 47.26 10.55 11.85
N THR A 4 47.28 11.89 11.89
CA THR A 4 46.08 12.70 12.11
C THR A 4 45.15 12.70 10.90
N TYR A 5 45.70 12.65 9.68
CA TYR A 5 44.90 12.54 8.45
C TYR A 5 44.17 11.20 8.33
N VAL A 6 44.75 10.11 8.83
CA VAL A 6 44.13 8.77 8.84
C VAL A 6 42.92 8.72 9.77
N LEU A 7 43.02 9.34 10.95
CA LEU A 7 41.92 9.40 11.90
C LEU A 7 40.74 10.24 11.36
N LEU A 8 41.06 11.34 10.68
CA LEU A 8 40.05 12.23 10.09
C LEU A 8 39.30 11.55 8.92
N THR A 9 40.01 10.75 8.11
CA THR A 9 39.39 10.00 7.01
C THR A 9 38.52 8.86 7.51
N LEU A 10 38.89 8.19 8.60
CA LEU A 10 38.08 7.13 9.22
C LEU A 10 36.75 7.68 9.78
N ILE A 11 36.78 8.84 10.44
CA ILE A 11 35.59 9.53 10.94
C ILE A 11 34.65 9.93 9.79
N LEU A 12 35.21 10.42 8.68
CA LEU A 12 34.43 10.81 7.51
C LEU A 12 33.70 9.61 6.89
N ILE A 13 34.35 8.44 6.81
CA ILE A 13 33.73 7.21 6.30
C ILE A 13 32.57 6.75 7.20
N ILE A 14 32.72 6.84 8.53
CA ILE A 14 31.67 6.46 9.48
C ILE A 14 30.43 7.36 9.35
N ILE A 15 30.62 8.66 9.11
CA ILE A 15 29.51 9.62 8.92
C ILE A 15 28.77 9.35 7.60
N ILE A 16 29.48 8.94 6.54
CA ILE A 16 28.86 8.64 5.23
C ILE A 16 28.06 7.33 5.28
N VAL A 17 28.57 6.29 5.97
CA VAL A 17 27.85 5.01 6.13
C VAL A 17 26.68 5.12 7.10
N GLY A 18 26.77 5.97 8.13
CA GLY A 18 25.68 6.22 9.08
C GLY A 18 24.49 7.01 8.49
N CYS A 19 24.65 7.60 7.31
CA CYS A 19 23.62 8.34 6.58
C CYS A 19 22.94 7.50 5.49
N SER A 20 22.94 6.16 5.58
CA SER A 20 21.92 5.38 4.87
C SER A 20 20.57 5.68 5.52
N SER A 21 19.86 6.69 5.00
CA SER A 21 18.50 7.01 5.40
C SER A 21 17.62 5.80 5.10
N ASN A 22 17.43 4.93 6.09
CA ASN A 22 16.34 3.96 6.12
C ASN A 22 15.06 4.78 6.24
N THR A 23 14.59 5.33 5.13
CA THR A 23 13.28 5.97 5.07
C THR A 23 12.27 4.86 5.30
N SER A 24 11.68 4.81 6.49
CA SER A 24 10.61 3.86 6.79
C SER A 24 9.55 3.93 5.68
N PRO A 25 9.02 2.78 5.22
CA PRO A 25 8.01 2.78 4.19
C PRO A 25 6.81 3.61 4.68
N LEU A 26 6.33 4.50 3.81
CA LEU A 26 5.26 5.43 4.16
C LEU A 26 3.97 4.95 3.50
N PHE A 27 2.98 4.62 4.33
CA PHE A 27 1.67 4.18 3.88
C PHE A 27 0.87 5.35 3.27
N LYS A 28 1.16 5.62 2.00
CA LYS A 28 0.52 6.64 1.17
C LYS A 28 0.62 6.27 -0.31
N GLY A 29 -0.22 6.90 -1.13
CA GLY A 29 -0.09 6.86 -2.58
C GLY A 29 -1.00 5.85 -3.25
N PHE A 30 -0.64 5.42 -4.44
CA PHE A 30 -1.41 4.49 -5.27
C PHE A 30 -0.66 3.18 -5.45
N TYR A 31 -1.36 2.08 -5.22
CA TYR A 31 -0.86 0.71 -5.23
C TYR A 31 -1.66 -0.11 -6.22
N GLN A 32 -1.01 -1.07 -6.88
CA GLN A 32 -1.65 -1.95 -7.86
C GLN A 32 -1.08 -3.36 -7.78
N SER A 33 -1.90 -4.36 -8.11
CA SER A 33 -1.47 -5.74 -8.31
C SER A 33 -0.39 -5.85 -9.40
N ASP A 34 0.52 -6.80 -9.22
CA ASP A 34 1.49 -7.15 -10.25
C ASP A 34 0.78 -7.94 -11.36
N GLY A 35 0.45 -7.25 -12.46
CA GLY A 35 -0.35 -7.82 -13.54
C GLY A 35 -1.83 -8.03 -13.21
N HIS A 36 -2.50 -8.76 -14.10
CA HIS A 36 -3.92 -9.07 -13.97
C HIS A 36 -4.11 -10.29 -13.06
N ILE A 37 -4.99 -10.14 -12.07
CA ILE A 37 -5.47 -11.22 -11.22
C ILE A 37 -6.82 -11.69 -11.79
N ASN A 38 -6.83 -12.86 -12.40
CA ASN A 38 -8.02 -13.43 -13.06
C ASN A 38 -8.71 -12.45 -14.03
N GLY A 39 -7.91 -11.66 -14.76
CA GLY A 39 -8.40 -10.70 -15.76
C GLY A 39 -8.61 -9.28 -15.25
N TYR A 40 -8.39 -9.01 -13.95
CA TYR A 40 -8.64 -7.71 -13.34
C TYR A 40 -7.37 -7.09 -12.75
N PHE A 41 -7.27 -5.77 -12.77
CA PHE A 41 -6.33 -5.04 -11.92
C PHE A 41 -6.98 -4.69 -10.59
N VAL A 42 -6.29 -5.04 -9.50
CA VAL A 42 -6.69 -4.62 -8.16
C VAL A 42 -5.84 -3.43 -7.75
N GLN A 43 -6.49 -2.37 -7.31
CA GLN A 43 -5.81 -1.13 -6.98
C GLN A 43 -6.27 -0.59 -5.63
N VAL A 44 -5.37 0.11 -4.95
CA VAL A 44 -5.65 0.77 -3.68
C VAL A 44 -5.05 2.16 -3.69
N SER A 45 -5.82 3.12 -3.22
CA SER A 45 -5.38 4.49 -3.02
C SER A 45 -5.44 4.82 -1.53
N ILE A 46 -4.32 5.30 -0.98
CA ILE A 46 -4.16 5.67 0.43
C ILE A 46 -3.96 7.18 0.54
N GLN A 47 -4.91 7.86 1.19
CA GLN A 47 -4.97 9.32 1.35
C GLN A 47 -4.56 9.70 2.79
N PRO A 48 -3.32 10.19 3.01
CA PRO A 48 -2.83 10.49 4.36
C PRO A 48 -3.38 11.78 4.96
N ASP A 49 -3.93 12.68 4.16
CA ASP A 49 -4.52 13.96 4.59
C ASP A 49 -5.80 13.77 5.41
N ASN A 50 -6.53 12.69 5.16
CA ASN A 50 -7.80 12.39 5.82
C ASN A 50 -7.90 10.94 6.32
N ASN A 51 -6.77 10.21 6.34
CA ASN A 51 -6.69 8.81 6.75
C ASN A 51 -7.67 7.89 5.99
N SER A 52 -7.93 8.17 4.71
CA SER A 52 -8.87 7.37 3.91
C SER A 52 -8.19 6.34 3.01
N PHE A 53 -8.92 5.24 2.83
CA PHE A 53 -8.56 4.10 2.02
C PHE A 53 -9.64 3.91 0.96
N THR A 54 -9.24 3.79 -0.31
CA THR A 54 -10.17 3.47 -1.39
C THR A 54 -9.64 2.30 -2.21
N LYS A 55 -10.47 1.29 -2.43
CA LYS A 55 -10.15 0.11 -3.22
C LYS A 55 -10.86 0.17 -4.55
N TYR A 56 -10.12 -0.14 -5.61
CA TYR A 56 -10.64 -0.23 -6.96
C TYR A 56 -10.37 -1.61 -7.57
N ILE A 57 -11.27 -2.01 -8.48
CA ILE A 57 -11.02 -3.10 -9.43
C ILE A 57 -11.28 -2.52 -10.82
N ASP A 58 -10.30 -2.56 -11.71
CA ASP A 58 -10.32 -1.90 -13.02
C ASP A 58 -10.87 -0.47 -12.97
N ASN A 59 -10.34 0.31 -12.01
CA ASN A 59 -10.71 1.71 -11.77
C ASN A 59 -12.13 1.95 -11.22
N ARG A 60 -12.94 0.91 -10.93
CA ARG A 60 -14.26 1.04 -10.27
C ARG A 60 -14.08 1.05 -8.75
N GLU A 61 -14.64 2.05 -8.06
CA GLU A 61 -14.64 2.09 -6.59
C GLU A 61 -15.52 0.97 -6.04
N VAL A 62 -14.91 -0.05 -5.44
CA VAL A 62 -15.62 -1.24 -4.93
C VAL A 62 -15.74 -1.27 -3.40
N ASP A 63 -14.84 -0.56 -2.72
CA ASP A 63 -14.86 -0.41 -1.27
C ASP A 63 -14.11 0.85 -0.84
N LYS A 64 -14.47 1.40 0.30
CA LYS A 64 -13.79 2.54 0.91
C LYS A 64 -13.94 2.56 2.42
N GLY A 65 -13.03 3.26 3.06
CA GLY A 65 -13.02 3.35 4.51
C GLY A 65 -11.92 4.24 5.02
N THR A 66 -11.53 3.99 6.26
CA THR A 66 -10.44 4.69 6.94
C THR A 66 -9.37 3.70 7.36
N TYR A 67 -8.21 4.22 7.72
CA TYR A 67 -7.14 3.42 8.29
C TYR A 67 -6.48 4.13 9.48
N LYS A 68 -5.95 3.33 10.39
CA LYS A 68 -5.09 3.82 11.48
C LYS A 68 -3.88 2.91 11.63
N GLN A 69 -2.75 3.50 11.97
CA GLN A 69 -1.56 2.73 12.31
C GLN A 69 -1.72 2.19 13.73
N VAL A 70 -1.52 0.89 13.91
CA VAL A 70 -1.63 0.23 15.22
C VAL A 70 -0.26 -0.19 15.75
N GLU A 71 0.67 -0.55 14.87
CA GLU A 71 2.07 -0.83 15.18
C GLU A 71 2.98 -0.32 14.07
N ASN A 72 4.30 -0.49 14.21
CA ASN A 72 5.25 -0.16 13.14
C ASN A 72 4.90 -0.96 11.88
N ASN A 73 4.61 -0.25 10.79
CA ASN A 73 4.20 -0.81 9.50
C ASN A 73 2.90 -1.63 9.51
N VAL A 74 2.17 -1.73 10.62
CA VAL A 74 0.89 -2.44 10.71
C VAL A 74 -0.26 -1.44 10.76
N TYR A 75 -1.23 -1.61 9.88
CA TYR A 75 -2.37 -0.71 9.72
C TYR A 75 -3.68 -1.48 9.84
N GLU A 76 -4.59 -0.98 10.66
CA GLU A 76 -5.96 -1.45 10.76
C GLU A 76 -6.81 -0.68 9.74
N ILE A 77 -7.42 -1.41 8.81
CA ILE A 77 -8.33 -0.89 7.79
C ILE A 77 -9.76 -1.13 8.25
N ASN A 78 -10.57 -0.07 8.20
CA ASN A 78 -11.96 -0.08 8.62
C ASN A 78 -12.85 0.36 7.45
N THR A 79 -13.63 -0.57 6.89
CA THR A 79 -14.60 -0.28 5.81
C THR A 79 -16.02 -0.64 6.23
N ALA A 80 -17.02 -0.23 5.45
CA ALA A 80 -18.40 -0.64 5.72
C ALA A 80 -18.62 -2.17 5.58
N LYS A 81 -17.73 -2.83 4.82
CA LYS A 81 -17.82 -4.26 4.52
C LYS A 81 -17.05 -5.09 5.54
N GLN A 82 -15.83 -4.68 5.91
CA GLN A 82 -14.95 -5.48 6.75
C GLN A 82 -13.91 -4.62 7.48
N ASN A 83 -13.38 -5.17 8.57
CA ASN A 83 -12.23 -4.66 9.28
C ASN A 83 -11.11 -5.70 9.22
N PHE A 84 -9.90 -5.28 8.89
CA PHE A 84 -8.75 -6.18 8.76
C PHE A 84 -7.45 -5.41 8.98
N GLU A 85 -6.39 -6.14 9.29
CA GLU A 85 -5.05 -5.59 9.39
C GLU A 85 -4.26 -5.89 8.11
N LEU A 86 -3.35 -4.99 7.76
CA LEU A 86 -2.33 -5.23 6.75
C LEU A 86 -0.97 -4.78 7.27
N THR A 87 0.07 -5.44 6.76
CA THR A 87 1.47 -5.09 7.04
C THR A 87 2.10 -4.50 5.78
N LEU A 88 2.70 -3.32 5.92
CA LEU A 88 3.45 -2.65 4.86
C LEU A 88 4.90 -3.14 4.88
N ASN A 89 5.32 -3.79 3.80
CA ASN A 89 6.68 -4.27 3.62
C ASN A 89 7.65 -3.11 3.35
N ASP A 90 8.94 -3.33 3.60
CA ASP A 90 10.00 -2.34 3.41
C ASP A 90 10.12 -1.82 1.97
N ASP A 91 9.70 -2.64 0.98
CA ASP A 91 9.65 -2.27 -0.43
C ASP A 91 8.40 -1.46 -0.82
N ASN A 92 7.58 -1.03 0.16
CA ASN A 92 6.29 -0.36 -0.04
C ASN A 92 5.29 -1.22 -0.81
N SER A 93 5.22 -2.51 -0.45
CA SER A 93 4.18 -3.44 -0.88
C SER A 93 3.36 -3.96 0.30
N PHE A 94 2.17 -4.48 0.03
CA PHE A 94 1.38 -5.20 1.03
C PHE A 94 0.43 -6.17 0.32
N GLU A 95 -0.12 -7.11 1.08
CA GLU A 95 -1.07 -8.09 0.56
C GLU A 95 -2.51 -7.79 1.01
N ILE A 96 -3.47 -8.12 0.17
CA ILE A 96 -4.89 -8.16 0.53
C ILE A 96 -5.53 -9.44 0.00
N VAL A 97 -6.62 -9.86 0.64
CA VAL A 97 -7.42 -11.00 0.19
C VAL A 97 -8.73 -10.51 -0.42
N ILE A 98 -9.07 -11.01 -1.60
CA ILE A 98 -10.35 -10.82 -2.27
C ILE A 98 -10.88 -12.19 -2.69
N SER A 99 -11.76 -12.76 -1.87
CA SER A 99 -12.07 -14.20 -1.90
C SER A 99 -12.61 -14.69 -3.25
N LYS A 100 -13.57 -13.98 -3.86
CA LYS A 100 -14.11 -14.40 -5.17
C LYS A 100 -13.19 -14.06 -6.35
N LEU A 101 -12.25 -13.13 -6.16
CA LEU A 101 -11.35 -12.71 -7.24
C LEU A 101 -10.13 -13.63 -7.34
N ASN A 102 -9.58 -14.08 -6.23
CA ASN A 102 -8.34 -14.88 -6.21
C ASN A 102 -8.47 -16.16 -5.36
N ASN A 103 -9.67 -16.73 -5.25
CA ASN A 103 -9.95 -17.93 -4.47
C ASN A 103 -9.50 -17.87 -3.01
N GLY A 104 -9.45 -16.67 -2.43
CA GLY A 104 -8.94 -16.45 -1.07
C GLY A 104 -7.42 -16.34 -0.95
N GLU A 105 -6.67 -16.53 -2.03
CA GLU A 105 -5.22 -16.35 -2.03
C GLU A 105 -4.86 -14.85 -1.95
N PRO A 106 -3.81 -14.48 -1.20
CA PRO A 106 -3.34 -13.11 -1.12
C PRO A 106 -2.95 -12.53 -2.48
N ILE A 107 -3.26 -11.25 -2.67
CA ILE A 107 -2.86 -10.46 -3.83
C ILE A 107 -1.83 -9.45 -3.35
N LEU A 108 -0.62 -9.53 -3.87
CA LEU A 108 0.44 -8.54 -3.60
C LEU A 108 0.19 -7.26 -4.39
N LEU A 109 0.12 -6.13 -3.70
CA LEU A 109 0.08 -4.80 -4.30
C LEU A 109 1.38 -4.06 -4.05
N LYS A 110 1.93 -3.46 -5.12
CA LYS A 110 3.13 -2.63 -5.06
C LYS A 110 2.76 -1.17 -5.26
N ARG A 111 3.45 -0.25 -4.57
CA ARG A 111 3.27 1.17 -4.83
C ARG A 111 3.74 1.51 -6.24
N VAL A 112 2.82 2.03 -7.05
CA VAL A 112 3.12 2.53 -8.41
C VAL A 112 3.25 4.04 -8.46
N SER A 113 2.70 4.77 -7.48
CA SER A 113 2.85 6.22 -7.36
C SER A 113 2.83 6.66 -5.90
N SER A 114 3.62 7.68 -5.55
CA SER A 114 3.55 8.33 -4.23
C SER A 114 2.34 9.24 -4.06
N THR A 115 1.66 9.56 -5.16
CA THR A 115 0.48 10.43 -5.18
C THR A 115 -0.77 9.56 -5.20
N PRO A 116 -1.72 9.76 -4.26
CA PRO A 116 -2.99 9.05 -4.28
C PRO A 116 -3.73 9.34 -5.59
N THR A 117 -4.34 8.31 -6.18
CA THR A 117 -5.12 8.44 -7.42
C THR A 117 -6.59 8.15 -7.12
N THR A 118 -7.49 8.92 -7.73
CA THR A 118 -8.93 8.70 -7.66
C THR A 118 -9.49 8.60 -9.07
N PHE A 119 -10.55 7.79 -9.21
CA PHE A 119 -11.22 7.60 -10.49
C PHE A 119 -12.65 8.18 -10.46
N PRO A 120 -13.18 8.65 -11.60
CA PRO A 120 -14.54 9.17 -11.68
C PRO A 120 -15.59 8.10 -11.33
N ALA A 121 -16.65 8.49 -10.61
CA ALA A 121 -17.75 7.61 -10.22
C ALA A 121 -18.85 7.48 -11.30
N ILE A 122 -18.51 7.57 -12.59
CA ILE A 122 -19.48 7.61 -13.71
C ILE A 122 -19.74 6.25 -14.36
N PHE A 123 -19.20 5.18 -13.79
CA PHE A 123 -19.36 3.82 -14.30
C PHE A 123 -20.73 3.25 -13.90
N ASN A 124 -21.41 2.61 -14.84
CA ASN A 124 -22.71 1.97 -14.62
C ASN A 124 -22.60 0.49 -14.22
N ASP A 125 -21.40 -0.08 -14.27
CA ASP A 125 -21.09 -1.49 -13.99
C ASP A 125 -20.50 -1.71 -12.59
N VAL A 126 -20.40 -0.67 -11.75
CA VAL A 126 -19.73 -0.71 -10.44
C VAL A 126 -20.23 -1.84 -9.54
N ASP A 127 -21.53 -2.13 -9.57
CA ASP A 127 -22.11 -3.16 -8.71
C ASP A 127 -21.64 -4.58 -9.10
N GLU A 128 -21.38 -4.84 -10.38
CA GLU A 128 -20.78 -6.11 -10.84
C GLU A 128 -19.38 -6.31 -10.26
N TYR A 129 -18.58 -5.24 -10.16
CA TYR A 129 -17.25 -5.28 -9.56
C TYR A 129 -17.31 -5.40 -8.04
N LYS A 130 -18.30 -4.80 -7.38
CA LYS A 130 -18.49 -4.96 -5.93
C LYS A 130 -18.79 -6.41 -5.57
N ASP A 131 -19.47 -7.16 -6.43
CA ASP A 131 -19.79 -8.57 -6.22
C ASP A 131 -18.55 -9.47 -6.18
N LEU A 132 -17.43 -9.05 -6.79
CA LEU A 132 -16.13 -9.72 -6.75
C LEU A 132 -15.50 -9.71 -5.36
N LEU A 133 -15.91 -8.81 -4.48
CA LEU A 133 -15.39 -8.77 -3.10
C LEU A 133 -15.88 -9.93 -2.23
N GLY A 134 -17.00 -10.56 -2.61
CA GLY A 134 -17.71 -11.51 -1.78
C GLY A 134 -18.73 -10.84 -0.84
N SER A 135 -19.66 -11.64 -0.33
CA SER A 135 -20.57 -11.23 0.74
C SER A 135 -19.85 -11.19 2.09
N LYS A 136 -20.29 -10.33 3.02
CA LYS A 136 -19.81 -10.31 4.41
C LYS A 136 -19.68 -11.74 4.96
N GLN A 137 -18.51 -12.08 5.50
CA GLN A 137 -18.42 -13.12 6.52
C GLN A 137 -18.98 -12.58 7.83
#